data_AF-A0A3A4RM69-F1
#
_entry.id   AF-A0A3A4RM69-F1
#
_cell.length_a   1.000
_cell.length_b   1.000
_cell.length_c   1.000
_cell.angle_alpha   90.00
_cell.angle_beta   90.00
_cell.angle_gamma   90.00
#
_symmetry.space_group_name_H-M   'P 1'
#
loop_
_entity.id
_entity.type
_entity.pdbx_description
1 polymer ?
#
loop_
_entity_poly.entity_id
_entity_poly.type
_entity_poly.pdbx_seq_one_letter_code
_entity_poly.pdbx_strand_id
1 'polypeptide(L)'
;MQVTHKSRSAEARSRLFLEMASECSADRRVEFEAFLEAAIVFGRAALHRFQTRHVRHPQWKQWWDGLRKNPSIEFFRTERDRLLKEASPKIGQKAFVGSVVVRRAGDSPPGNEPTKAGDFYFFEGPEVPAAVTVDRHLRELERVLKEAEAVFVRSTNELGVTAQLRR
;
A
#
# COMPACT_ATOMS: atom_id res chain seq x y z
N MET A 1 -3.56 -21.80 -6.49
CA MET A 1 -3.58 -20.48 -7.15
C MET A 1 -2.52 -20.50 -8.26
N GLN A 2 -2.90 -20.29 -9.52
CA GLN A 2 -1.94 -20.27 -10.64
C GLN A 2 -1.04 -19.04 -10.52
N VAL A 3 0.28 -19.25 -10.51
CA VAL A 3 1.26 -18.16 -10.45
C VAL A 3 1.37 -17.54 -11.85
N THR A 4 0.90 -16.31 -12.00
CA THR A 4 0.94 -15.54 -13.24
C THR A 4 1.93 -14.37 -13.13
N HIS A 5 2.33 -13.77 -14.26
CA HIS A 5 3.13 -12.54 -14.22
C HIS A 5 2.41 -11.42 -13.45
N LYS A 6 1.08 -11.34 -13.55
CA LYS A 6 0.24 -10.39 -12.79
C LYS A 6 0.30 -10.64 -11.28
N SER A 7 0.27 -11.91 -10.84
CA SER A 7 0.40 -12.23 -9.40
C SER A 7 1.81 -12.01 -8.85
N ARG A 8 2.81 -11.77 -9.72
CA ARG A 8 4.19 -11.40 -9.33
C ARG A 8 4.46 -9.89 -9.40
N SER A 9 3.46 -9.07 -9.76
CA SER A 9 3.63 -7.62 -9.83
C SER A 9 3.88 -7.02 -8.43
N ALA A 10 4.50 -5.84 -8.38
CA ALA A 10 4.70 -5.14 -7.11
C ALA A 10 3.36 -4.72 -6.48
N GLU A 11 2.38 -4.34 -7.30
CA GLU A 11 1.01 -4.05 -6.89
C GLU A 11 0.34 -5.27 -6.22
N ALA A 12 0.39 -6.43 -6.86
CA ALA A 12 -0.17 -7.66 -6.31
C ALA A 12 0.51 -8.08 -5.00
N ARG A 13 1.83 -7.90 -4.90
CA ARG A 13 2.56 -8.13 -3.63
C ARG A 13 2.16 -7.14 -2.54
N SER A 14 1.98 -5.87 -2.89
CA SER A 14 1.51 -4.85 -1.95
C SER A 14 0.15 -5.23 -1.36
N ARG A 15 -0.77 -5.71 -2.20
CA ARG A 15 -2.09 -6.22 -1.79
C ARG A 15 -1.98 -7.43 -0.87
N LEU A 16 -1.20 -8.43 -1.29
CA LEU A 16 -0.99 -9.65 -0.52
C LEU A 16 -0.47 -9.35 0.89
N PHE A 17 0.54 -8.50 1.03
CA PHE A 17 1.08 -8.17 2.34
C PHE A 17 0.09 -7.39 3.21
N LEU A 18 -0.72 -6.51 2.61
CA LEU A 18 -1.77 -5.81 3.36
C LEU A 18 -2.87 -6.76 3.87
N GLU A 19 -3.23 -7.76 3.06
CA GLU A 19 -4.15 -8.83 3.45
C GLU A 19 -3.58 -9.62 4.62
N MET A 20 -2.32 -10.08 4.52
CA MET A 20 -1.62 -10.78 5.60
C MET A 20 -1.53 -9.95 6.88
N ALA A 21 -1.28 -8.64 6.78
CA ALA A 21 -1.29 -7.74 7.93
C ALA A 21 -2.68 -7.70 8.60
N SER A 22 -3.74 -7.60 7.80
CA SER A 22 -5.12 -7.51 8.31
C SER A 22 -5.57 -8.79 9.03
N GLU A 23 -4.93 -9.92 8.74
CA GLU A 23 -5.20 -11.20 9.38
C GLU A 23 -4.49 -11.38 10.73
N CYS A 24 -3.43 -10.62 11.03
CA CYS A 24 -2.66 -10.73 12.26
C CYS A 24 -3.53 -10.50 13.52
N SER A 25 -3.48 -11.46 14.43
CA SER A 25 -4.05 -11.37 15.78
C SER A 25 -3.27 -10.39 16.66
N ALA A 26 -3.88 -9.95 17.77
CA ALA A 26 -3.30 -8.96 18.69
C ALA A 26 -1.92 -9.31 19.26
N ASP A 27 -1.55 -10.59 19.35
CA ASP A 27 -0.23 -11.08 19.78
C ASP A 27 0.82 -11.03 18.67
N ARG A 28 0.40 -10.97 17.40
CA ARG A 28 1.25 -11.01 16.20
C ARG A 28 1.63 -9.61 15.70
N ARG A 29 1.95 -8.70 16.61
CA ARG A 29 2.22 -7.28 16.32
C ARG A 29 3.46 -7.04 15.47
N VAL A 30 4.55 -7.77 15.73
CA VAL A 30 5.79 -7.66 14.95
C VAL A 30 5.56 -8.09 13.49
N GLU A 31 4.79 -9.14 13.27
CA GLU A 31 4.46 -9.62 11.92
C GLU A 31 3.50 -8.65 11.22
N PHE A 32 2.54 -8.09 11.94
CA PHE A 32 1.68 -7.02 11.43
C PHE A 32 2.50 -5.84 10.90
N GLU A 33 3.44 -5.34 11.70
CA GLU A 33 4.33 -4.24 11.31
C GLU A 33 5.12 -4.62 10.06
N ALA A 34 5.79 -5.77 10.05
CA ALA A 34 6.59 -6.22 8.91
C ALA A 34 5.77 -6.37 7.61
N PHE A 35 4.55 -6.90 7.69
CA PHE A 35 3.66 -7.01 6.52
C PHE A 35 3.15 -5.64 6.06
N LEU A 36 2.82 -4.74 6.97
CA LEU A 36 2.38 -3.39 6.63
C LEU A 36 3.52 -2.60 5.95
N GLU A 37 4.74 -2.70 6.47
CA GLU A 37 5.94 -2.12 5.87
C GLU A 37 6.21 -2.69 4.47
N ALA A 38 6.12 -4.02 4.32
CA ALA A 38 6.27 -4.67 3.03
C ALA A 38 5.23 -4.16 2.02
N ALA A 39 3.97 -3.98 2.44
CA ALA A 39 2.93 -3.41 1.60
C ALA A 39 3.33 -2.00 1.12
N ILE A 40 3.79 -1.11 2.01
CA ILE A 40 4.24 0.24 1.65
C ILE A 40 5.40 0.23 0.65
N VAL A 41 6.41 -0.62 0.90
CA VAL A 41 7.59 -0.76 0.03
C VAL A 41 7.18 -1.24 -1.36
N PHE A 42 6.33 -2.26 -1.45
CA PHE A 42 5.87 -2.80 -2.73
C PHE A 42 4.94 -1.84 -3.46
N GLY A 43 4.08 -1.07 -2.77
CA GLY A 43 3.30 0.01 -3.36
C GLY A 43 4.21 1.04 -4.03
N ARG A 44 5.25 1.53 -3.34
CA ARG A 44 6.20 2.46 -3.95
C ARG A 44 6.99 1.84 -5.11
N ALA A 45 7.33 0.56 -5.02
CA ALA A 45 8.02 -0.17 -6.07
C ALA A 45 7.15 -0.30 -7.34
N ALA A 46 5.84 -0.45 -7.20
CA ALA A 46 4.91 -0.46 -8.34
C ALA A 46 5.00 0.85 -9.12
N LEU A 47 4.91 1.99 -8.41
CA LEU A 47 5.05 3.32 -9.01
C LEU A 47 6.43 3.52 -9.67
N HIS A 48 7.50 3.06 -9.02
CA HIS A 48 8.85 3.18 -9.56
C HIS A 48 9.03 2.35 -10.85
N ARG A 49 8.55 1.10 -10.86
CA ARG A 49 8.61 0.25 -12.06
C ARG A 49 7.82 0.83 -13.22
N PHE A 50 6.65 1.41 -12.93
CA PHE A 50 5.84 2.11 -13.92
C PHE A 50 6.60 3.31 -14.52
N GLN A 51 7.24 4.12 -13.66
CA GLN A 51 8.11 5.21 -14.08
C GLN A 51 9.25 4.73 -14.99
N THR A 52 10.00 3.70 -14.60
CA THR A 52 11.10 3.17 -15.42
C THR A 52 10.61 2.74 -16.82
N ARG A 53 9.41 2.17 -16.92
CA ARG A 53 8.84 1.70 -18.20
C ARG A 53 8.38 2.86 -19.10
N HIS A 54 7.80 3.91 -18.54
CA HIS A 54 7.09 4.94 -19.30
C HIS A 54 7.75 6.31 -19.30
N VAL A 55 8.91 6.51 -18.66
CA VAL A 55 9.60 7.81 -18.59
C VAL A 55 9.86 8.47 -19.95
N ARG A 56 9.96 7.67 -21.03
CA ARG A 56 10.16 8.16 -22.41
C ARG A 56 8.86 8.48 -23.15
N HIS A 57 7.69 8.22 -22.57
CA HIS A 57 6.41 8.49 -23.22
C HIS A 57 6.19 10.01 -23.35
N PRO A 58 5.68 10.53 -24.49
CA PRO A 58 5.53 11.98 -24.70
C PRO A 58 4.68 12.69 -23.62
N GLN A 59 3.65 12.00 -23.13
CA GLN A 59 2.76 12.51 -22.09
C GLN A 59 3.25 12.23 -20.66
N TRP A 60 4.39 11.55 -20.48
CA TRP A 60 4.90 11.14 -19.17
C TRP A 60 5.05 12.31 -18.22
N LYS A 61 5.73 13.39 -18.67
CA LYS A 61 6.03 14.54 -17.82
C LYS A 61 4.75 15.20 -17.30
N GLN A 62 3.79 15.46 -18.18
CA GLN A 62 2.51 16.06 -17.82
C GLN A 62 1.74 15.21 -16.82
N TRP A 63 1.67 13.90 -17.05
CA TRP A 63 1.00 12.96 -16.14
C TRP A 63 1.69 12.91 -14.76
N TRP A 64 3.02 12.76 -14.74
CA TRP A 64 3.80 12.68 -13.52
C TRP A 64 3.72 13.97 -12.69
N ASP A 65 3.77 15.13 -13.35
CA ASP A 65 3.62 16.43 -12.69
C ASP A 65 2.24 16.59 -12.06
N GLY A 66 1.19 16.05 -12.69
CA GLY A 66 -0.16 15.99 -12.12
C GLY A 66 -0.26 15.16 -10.85
N LEU A 67 0.56 14.12 -10.71
CA LEU A 67 0.57 13.25 -9.53
C LEU A 67 1.32 13.79 -8.33
N ARG A 68 2.16 14.82 -8.49
CA ARG A 68 2.95 15.40 -7.38
C ARG A 68 2.09 15.97 -6.25
N LYS A 69 0.82 16.25 -6.51
CA LYS A 69 -0.15 16.72 -5.49
C LYS A 69 -1.05 15.61 -4.95
N ASN A 70 -0.91 14.37 -5.43
CA ASN A 70 -1.74 13.26 -4.99
C ASN A 70 -1.26 12.76 -3.61
N PRO A 71 -2.11 12.81 -2.57
CA PRO A 71 -1.71 12.44 -1.21
C PRO A 71 -1.27 10.98 -1.09
N SER A 72 -1.85 10.07 -1.88
CA SER A 72 -1.48 8.65 -1.87
C SER A 72 -0.10 8.40 -2.46
N ILE A 73 0.26 9.16 -3.50
CA ILE A 73 1.60 9.07 -4.09
C ILE A 73 2.66 9.61 -3.11
N GLU A 74 2.36 10.73 -2.47
CA GLU A 74 3.22 11.32 -1.43
C GLU A 74 3.34 10.43 -0.19
N PHE A 75 2.26 9.76 0.22
CA PHE A 75 2.26 8.78 1.31
C PHE A 75 3.28 7.67 1.06
N PHE A 76 3.19 6.94 -0.06
CA PHE A 76 4.13 5.86 -0.37
C PHE A 76 5.56 6.35 -0.59
N ARG A 77 5.75 7.59 -1.05
CA ARG A 77 7.10 8.16 -1.18
C ARG A 77 7.70 8.42 0.20
N THR A 78 6.96 9.11 1.06
CA THR A 78 7.41 9.54 2.38
C THR A 78 7.63 8.34 3.30
N GLU A 79 6.66 7.45 3.42
CA GLU A 79 6.76 6.31 4.33
C GLU A 79 7.82 5.31 3.89
N ARG A 80 7.99 5.06 2.59
CA ARG A 80 9.09 4.22 2.10
C ARG A 80 10.46 4.85 2.34
N ASP A 81 10.61 6.15 2.08
CA ASP A 81 11.89 6.83 2.28
C ASP A 81 12.29 6.82 3.76
N ARG A 82 11.34 7.03 4.67
CA ARG A 82 11.56 6.88 6.13
C ARG A 82 12.00 5.46 6.47
N LEU A 83 11.24 4.46 6.02
CA LEU A 83 11.51 3.04 6.26
C LEU A 83 12.92 2.60 5.86
N LEU A 84 13.42 3.10 4.73
CA LEU A 84 14.72 2.67 4.21
C LEU A 84 15.90 3.52 4.70
N LYS A 85 15.68 4.72 5.24
CA LYS A 85 16.76 5.68 5.52
C LYS A 85 16.84 6.18 6.95
N GLU A 86 15.73 6.21 7.67
CA GLU A 86 15.66 6.88 8.97
C GLU A 86 15.42 5.87 10.09
N ALA A 87 14.28 5.17 10.07
CA ALA A 87 13.85 4.22 11.10
C ALA A 87 12.59 3.46 10.66
N SER A 88 12.06 2.60 11.54
CA SER A 88 10.70 2.04 11.45
C SER A 88 9.64 3.13 11.18
N PRO A 89 8.47 2.81 10.59
CA PRO A 89 7.45 3.78 10.20
C PRO A 89 7.07 4.67 11.36
N LYS A 90 6.70 5.93 11.08
CA LYS A 90 6.05 6.80 12.07
C LYS A 90 4.61 6.38 12.26
N ILE A 91 4.43 5.14 12.71
CA ILE A 91 3.14 4.58 13.04
C ILE A 91 2.84 4.92 14.50
N GLY A 92 1.74 5.63 14.73
CA GLY A 92 1.25 5.88 16.07
C GLY A 92 0.80 4.57 16.70
N GLN A 93 1.08 4.40 17.99
CA GLN A 93 0.70 3.21 18.75
C GLN A 93 -0.30 3.58 19.85
N LYS A 94 -1.34 2.77 20.02
CA LYS A 94 -2.27 2.84 21.16
C LYS A 94 -1.73 1.96 22.28
N ALA A 95 -1.54 2.54 23.46
CA ALA A 95 -1.31 1.76 24.67
C ALA A 95 -2.64 1.21 25.19
N PHE A 96 -2.74 -0.11 25.36
CA PHE A 96 -3.86 -0.74 26.05
C PHE A 96 -3.39 -1.20 27.43
N VAL A 97 -3.87 -0.55 28.49
CA VAL A 97 -3.64 -1.01 29.86
C VAL A 97 -4.76 -1.99 30.18
N GLY A 98 -4.49 -3.28 30.01
CA GLY A 98 -5.39 -4.32 30.48
C GLY A 98 -5.51 -4.21 32.00
N SER A 99 -6.63 -3.70 32.50
CA SER A 99 -6.95 -3.85 33.91
C SER A 99 -6.95 -5.35 34.21
N VAL A 100 -6.07 -5.80 35.11
CA VAL A 100 -6.01 -7.19 35.59
C VAL A 100 -7.29 -7.44 36.38
N VAL A 101 -8.39 -7.68 35.65
CA VAL A 101 -9.60 -8.26 36.23
C VAL A 101 -9.30 -9.74 36.31
N VAL A 102 -9.20 -10.26 37.53
CA VAL A 102 -9.11 -11.70 37.81
C VAL A 102 -10.30 -12.38 37.14
N ARG A 103 -10.11 -12.91 35.92
CA ARG A 103 -11.16 -13.55 35.12
C ARG A 103 -11.61 -14.83 35.81
N ARG A 104 -12.91 -14.96 36.09
CA ARG A 104 -13.51 -16.28 36.33
C ARG A 104 -13.77 -16.93 34.96
N ALA A 105 -13.60 -18.25 34.88
CA ALA A 105 -13.91 -19.01 33.68
C ALA A 105 -15.39 -18.80 33.30
N GLY A 106 -15.65 -18.07 32.22
CA GLY A 106 -17.01 -17.75 31.75
C GLY A 106 -17.26 -16.27 31.42
N ASP A 107 -16.38 -15.35 31.81
CA ASP A 107 -16.56 -13.93 31.48
C ASP A 107 -16.17 -13.63 30.03
N SER A 108 -17.09 -12.99 29.29
CA SER A 108 -16.79 -12.41 27.97
C SER A 108 -15.69 -11.35 28.10
N PRO A 109 -14.78 -11.22 27.11
CA PRO A 109 -13.81 -10.13 27.08
C PRO A 109 -14.54 -8.78 27.22
N PRO A 110 -13.99 -7.81 27.97
CA PRO A 110 -14.52 -6.45 27.91
C PRO A 110 -14.50 -6.01 26.43
N GLY A 111 -15.59 -5.42 25.95
CA GLY A 111 -15.79 -5.10 24.52
C GLY A 111 -14.76 -4.14 23.89
N ASN A 112 -13.76 -3.71 24.66
CA ASN A 112 -12.67 -2.83 24.25
C ASN A 112 -11.32 -3.54 24.12
N GLU A 113 -11.21 -4.85 24.35
CA GLU A 113 -9.94 -5.58 24.17
C GLU A 113 -9.64 -5.74 22.67
N PRO A 114 -8.50 -5.20 22.17
CA PRO A 114 -8.14 -5.33 20.76
C PRO A 114 -7.98 -6.79 20.37
N THR A 115 -8.62 -7.21 19.29
CA THR A 115 -8.56 -8.61 18.80
C THR A 115 -7.58 -8.76 17.63
N LYS A 116 -7.27 -7.66 16.96
CA LYS A 116 -6.35 -7.60 15.81
C LYS A 116 -5.13 -6.76 16.14
N ALA A 117 -3.98 -7.12 15.56
CA ALA A 117 -2.77 -6.32 15.70
C ALA A 117 -2.99 -4.90 15.14
N GLY A 118 -3.73 -4.76 14.04
CA GLY A 118 -3.97 -3.46 13.40
C GLY A 118 -4.70 -2.43 14.26
N ASP A 119 -5.44 -2.85 15.29
CA ASP A 119 -6.18 -1.97 16.19
C ASP A 119 -5.26 -1.09 17.04
N PHE A 120 -4.01 -1.53 17.23
CA PHE A 120 -2.99 -0.83 18.00
C PHE A 120 -2.29 0.27 17.22
N TYR A 121 -2.46 0.34 15.89
CA TYR A 121 -1.61 1.15 15.04
C TYR A 121 -2.40 2.14 14.19
N PHE A 122 -1.87 3.34 13.97
CA PHE A 122 -2.49 4.35 13.11
C PHE A 122 -1.47 5.26 12.41
N PHE A 123 -1.86 5.84 11.27
CA PHE A 123 -1.06 6.87 10.56
C PHE A 123 -1.66 8.28 10.70
N GLU A 124 -2.98 8.42 10.64
CA GLU A 124 -3.66 9.72 10.62
C GLU A 124 -4.17 10.13 12.00
N GLY A 125 -4.76 9.18 12.72
CA GLY A 125 -5.30 9.36 14.07
C GLY A 125 -5.79 8.04 14.63
N PRO A 126 -5.97 7.94 15.96
CA PRO A 126 -6.28 6.67 16.63
C PRO A 126 -7.56 6.01 16.11
N GLU A 127 -8.52 6.77 15.61
CA GLU A 127 -9.78 6.23 15.08
C GLU A 127 -9.64 5.49 13.74
N VAL A 128 -8.50 5.65 13.05
CA VAL A 128 -8.27 5.05 11.74
C VAL A 128 -7.12 4.04 11.84
N PRO A 129 -7.42 2.72 11.83
CA PRO A 129 -6.39 1.69 11.85
C PRO A 129 -5.40 1.85 10.69
N ALA A 130 -4.12 1.60 10.94
CA ALA A 130 -3.06 1.83 9.96
C ALA A 130 -3.27 1.04 8.66
N ALA A 131 -3.78 -0.20 8.74
CA ALA A 131 -4.11 -1.02 7.59
C ALA A 131 -5.20 -0.37 6.70
N VAL A 132 -6.17 0.33 7.30
CA VAL A 132 -7.22 1.05 6.56
C VAL A 132 -6.63 2.24 5.80
N THR A 133 -5.71 2.99 6.42
CA THR A 133 -5.00 4.07 5.74
C THR A 133 -4.20 3.54 4.53
N VAL A 134 -3.45 2.45 4.72
CA VAL A 134 -2.67 1.83 3.63
C VAL A 134 -3.58 1.28 2.52
N ASP A 135 -4.70 0.63 2.84
CA ASP A 135 -5.67 0.15 1.83
C ASP A 135 -6.20 1.29 0.97
N ARG A 136 -6.60 2.40 1.60
CA ARG A 136 -7.13 3.57 0.90
C ARG A 136 -6.10 4.15 -0.06
N HIS A 137 -4.86 4.32 0.37
CA HIS A 137 -3.79 4.82 -0.49
C HIS A 137 -3.42 3.82 -1.60
N LEU A 138 -3.45 2.53 -1.31
CA LEU A 138 -3.15 1.48 -2.28
C LEU A 138 -4.21 1.43 -3.39
N ARG A 139 -5.51 1.50 -3.06
CA ARG A 139 -6.60 1.59 -4.05
C ARG A 139 -6.42 2.77 -4.99
N GLU A 140 -6.04 3.92 -4.46
CA GLU A 140 -5.80 5.11 -5.26
C GLU A 140 -4.57 4.96 -6.17
N LEU A 141 -3.48 4.38 -5.66
CA LEU A 141 -2.31 4.05 -6.46
C LEU A 141 -2.67 3.11 -7.62
N GLU A 142 -3.42 2.05 -7.36
CA GLU A 142 -3.88 1.10 -8.38
C GLU A 142 -4.74 1.77 -9.45
N ARG A 143 -5.68 2.62 -9.02
CA ARG A 143 -6.53 3.39 -9.93
C ARG A 143 -5.68 4.24 -10.87
N VAL A 144 -4.75 5.01 -10.30
CA VAL A 144 -3.85 5.90 -11.05
C VAL A 144 -2.97 5.13 -12.03
N LEU A 145 -2.39 4.00 -11.61
CA LEU A 145 -1.55 3.17 -12.48
C LEU A 145 -2.36 2.54 -13.61
N LYS A 146 -3.57 2.06 -13.33
CA LYS A 146 -4.47 1.47 -14.33
C LYS A 146 -4.92 2.50 -15.37
N GLU A 147 -5.29 3.70 -14.94
CA GLU A 147 -5.63 4.82 -15.82
C GLU A 147 -4.46 5.20 -16.72
N ALA A 148 -3.26 5.29 -16.16
CA ALA A 148 -2.07 5.63 -16.91
C ALA A 148 -1.65 4.54 -17.91
N GLU A 149 -1.74 3.26 -17.53
CA GLU A 149 -1.47 2.15 -18.45
C GLU A 149 -2.44 2.18 -19.64
N ALA A 150 -3.73 2.51 -19.41
CA ALA A 150 -4.70 2.65 -20.49
C ALA A 150 -4.35 3.78 -21.48
N VAL A 151 -3.79 4.90 -21.00
CA VAL A 151 -3.34 6.01 -21.85
C VAL A 151 -2.06 5.63 -22.58
N PHE A 152 -1.04 5.17 -21.87
CA PHE A 152 0.30 4.96 -22.44
C PHE A 152 0.38 3.74 -23.37
N VAL A 153 -0.39 2.68 -23.10
CA VAL A 153 -0.43 1.51 -23.98
C VAL A 153 -1.26 1.79 -25.25
N ARG A 154 -2.39 2.52 -25.14
CA ARG A 154 -3.18 2.91 -26.31
C ARG A 154 -2.39 3.78 -27.28
N SER A 155 -1.71 4.81 -26.77
CA SER A 155 -0.90 5.71 -27.60
C SER A 155 0.30 4.99 -28.26
N THR A 156 0.87 3.98 -27.62
CA THR A 156 1.96 3.19 -28.22
C THR A 156 1.47 2.33 -29.40
N ASN A 157 0.26 1.77 -29.32
CA ASN A 157 -0.32 0.99 -30.41
C ASN A 157 -0.70 1.87 -31.62
N GLU A 158 -1.20 3.08 -31.41
CA GLU A 158 -1.54 4.01 -32.49
C GLU A 158 -0.30 4.51 -33.26
N LEU A 159 0.81 4.74 -32.53
CA LEU A 159 2.10 5.10 -33.12
C LEU A 159 2.75 3.92 -33.87
N GLY A 160 2.54 2.68 -33.42
CA GLY A 160 2.99 1.47 -34.11
C GLY A 160 2.26 1.21 -35.44
N VAL A 161 0.94 1.43 -35.47
CA VAL A 161 0.11 1.24 -36.68
C VAL A 161 0.42 2.31 -37.75
N THR A 162 0.63 3.56 -37.35
CA THR A 162 1.00 4.63 -38.30
C THR A 162 2.41 4.48 -38.87
N ALA A 163 3.33 3.84 -38.14
CA ALA A 163 4.67 3.52 -38.64
C ALA A 163 4.68 2.34 -39.63
N GLN A 164 3.73 1.40 -39.54
CA GLN A 164 3.60 0.29 -40.50
C GLN A 164 2.91 0.67 -41.81
N LEU A 165 2.03 1.67 -41.80
CA LEU A 165 1.34 2.16 -43.01
C LEU A 165 2.18 3.11 -43.90
N ARG A 166 3.44 3.39 -43.52
CA ARG A 166 4.38 4.23 -44.27
C ARG A 166 5.57 3.46 -44.85
N ARG A 167 5.49 2.12 -44.95
CA ARG A 167 6.48 1.29 -45.63
C ARG A 167 5.90 0.68 -46.89
#